data_AF-A0A539EAS5-F1
#
_entry.id   AF-A0A539EAS5-F1
#
_cell.length_a   1.000
_cell.length_b   1.000
_cell.length_c   1.000
_cell.angle_alpha   90.00
_cell.angle_beta   90.00
_cell.angle_gamma   90.00
#
_symmetry.space_group_name_H-M   'P 1'
#
loop_
_entity.id
_entity.type
_entity.pdbx_description
1 polymer ?
#
loop_
_entity_poly.entity_id
_entity_poly.type
_entity_poly.pdbx_seq_one_letter_code
_entity_poly.pdbx_strand_id
1 'polypeptide(L)'
;HATTVECHFTIGTTLEIDLITTNNSQELITISQALHTYFAVSDVRNITIDGLEGTRYLDKVAGGLLKQQVGSVTIDAEVDRIYIDTTADCLINDPALQRRLRIQKKGSGSTVVWNPWSAKAHTMGDLGDDGYLQMVCVESANAADDLVTLAPGAHHHLWVRYGVEPL
;
A
#
# COMPACT_ATOMS: atom_id res chain seq x y z
N HIS A 1 24.64 1.09 -5.77
CA HIS A 1 24.72 1.31 -7.23
C HIS A 1 24.41 2.77 -7.53
N ALA A 2 24.97 3.34 -8.60
CA ALA A 2 24.60 4.70 -9.01
C ALA A 2 23.14 4.69 -9.49
N THR A 3 22.27 5.44 -8.82
CA THR A 3 20.83 5.51 -9.11
C THR A 3 20.31 6.93 -8.89
N THR A 4 19.32 7.33 -9.68
CA THR A 4 18.52 8.54 -9.44
C THR A 4 17.12 8.11 -9.05
N VAL A 5 16.53 8.81 -8.07
CA VAL A 5 15.13 8.65 -7.70
C VAL A 5 14.46 10.02 -7.83
N GLU A 6 13.39 10.07 -8.60
CA GLU A 6 12.53 11.25 -8.78
C GLU A 6 11.13 10.91 -8.28
N CYS A 7 10.47 11.87 -7.64
CA CYS A 7 9.10 11.69 -7.17
C CYS A 7 8.26 12.88 -7.64
N HIS A 8 7.38 12.64 -8.59
CA HIS A 8 6.51 13.67 -9.17
C HIS A 8 5.15 13.63 -8.50
N PHE A 9 4.71 14.78 -8.00
CA PHE A 9 3.41 14.95 -7.39
C PHE A 9 2.55 15.84 -8.30
N THR A 10 1.36 15.36 -8.64
CA THR A 10 0.32 16.18 -9.26
C THR A 10 -0.86 16.29 -8.28
N ILE A 11 -1.16 17.51 -7.86
CA ILE A 11 -2.16 17.79 -6.83
C ILE A 11 -3.34 18.52 -7.48
N GLY A 12 -4.51 17.91 -7.41
CA GLY A 12 -5.79 18.48 -7.84
C GLY A 12 -6.94 17.93 -7.03
N THR A 13 -8.08 17.64 -7.67
CA THR A 13 -9.18 16.89 -7.03
C THR A 13 -8.79 15.44 -6.71
N THR A 14 -7.72 14.94 -7.32
CA THR A 14 -7.03 13.70 -6.99
C THR A 14 -5.56 14.00 -6.70
N LEU A 15 -4.91 13.12 -5.95
CA LEU A 15 -3.45 13.14 -5.76
C LEU A 15 -2.83 12.04 -6.62
N GLU A 16 -1.93 12.42 -7.52
CA GLU A 16 -1.13 11.47 -8.29
C GLU A 16 0.33 11.56 -7.87
N ILE A 17 0.97 10.40 -7.72
CA ILE A 17 2.39 10.28 -7.38
C ILE A 17 3.03 9.33 -8.39
N ASP A 18 4.14 9.73 -8.98
CA ASP A 18 4.98 8.88 -9.84
C ASP A 18 6.39 8.83 -9.27
N LEU A 19 6.77 7.68 -8.71
CA LEU A 19 8.11 7.41 -8.19
C LEU A 19 8.93 6.72 -9.27
N ILE A 20 9.95 7.40 -9.76
CA ILE A 20 10.79 6.98 -10.87
C ILE A 20 12.17 6.62 -10.34
N THR A 21 12.57 5.36 -10.48
CA THR A 21 13.94 4.93 -10.16
C THR A 21 14.69 4.61 -11.44
N THR A 22 15.82 5.30 -11.66
CA THR A 22 16.69 5.09 -12.84
C THR A 22 18.01 4.45 -12.42
N ASN A 23 18.40 3.38 -13.11
CA ASN A 23 19.72 2.75 -12.95
C ASN A 23 20.79 3.51 -13.74
N ASN A 24 21.63 4.29 -13.06
CA ASN A 24 22.74 5.02 -13.69
C ASN A 24 24.06 4.23 -13.64
N SER A 25 24.03 2.99 -13.15
CA SER A 25 25.21 2.14 -13.08
C SER A 25 25.42 1.36 -14.38
N GLN A 26 26.56 0.68 -14.50
CA GLN A 26 26.88 -0.23 -15.60
C GLN A 26 26.48 -1.68 -15.31
N GLU A 27 25.84 -1.95 -14.16
CA GLU A 27 25.43 -3.28 -13.72
C GLU A 27 23.91 -3.36 -13.61
N LEU A 28 23.37 -4.58 -13.55
CA LEU A 28 21.97 -4.79 -13.16
C LEU A 28 21.77 -4.35 -11.71
N ILE A 29 20.63 -3.74 -11.42
CA ILE A 29 20.18 -3.50 -10.05
C ILE A 29 18.83 -4.17 -9.83
N THR A 30 18.60 -4.70 -8.63
CA THR A 30 17.29 -5.20 -8.23
C THR A 30 16.78 -4.35 -7.07
N ILE A 31 15.56 -3.84 -7.20
CA ILE A 31 14.94 -2.95 -6.22
C ILE A 31 13.63 -3.52 -5.70
N SER A 32 13.33 -3.16 -4.46
CA SER A 32 11.98 -3.13 -3.90
C SER A 32 11.66 -1.67 -3.57
N GLN A 33 10.36 -1.31 -3.58
CA GLN A 33 9.91 0.04 -3.30
C GLN A 33 8.44 0.03 -2.91
N ALA A 34 8.01 1.05 -2.18
CA ALA A 34 6.62 1.20 -1.79
C ALA A 34 6.27 2.69 -1.62
N LEU A 35 5.02 3.02 -1.88
CA LEU A 35 4.41 4.26 -1.41
C LEU A 35 3.58 3.93 -0.17
N HIS A 36 4.23 4.03 1.00
CA HIS A 36 3.72 3.62 2.30
C HIS A 36 2.66 4.58 2.84
N THR A 37 1.50 4.59 2.19
CA THR A 37 0.50 5.66 2.31
C THR A 37 -0.46 5.37 3.46
N TYR A 38 -0.51 6.31 4.41
CA TYR A 38 -1.42 6.31 5.54
C TYR A 38 -2.70 7.04 5.16
N PHE A 39 -3.84 6.33 5.15
CA PHE A 39 -5.14 6.94 4.93
C PHE A 39 -5.82 7.22 6.26
N ALA A 40 -6.30 8.44 6.44
CA ALA A 40 -7.19 8.78 7.53
C ALA A 40 -8.57 8.12 7.31
N VAL A 41 -9.09 7.45 8.34
CA VAL A 41 -10.41 6.81 8.35
C VAL A 41 -11.14 7.17 9.63
N SER A 42 -12.47 7.05 9.66
CA SER A 42 -13.26 7.31 10.87
C SER A 42 -12.87 6.41 12.03
N ASP A 43 -12.75 5.11 11.73
CA ASP A 43 -12.52 4.02 12.65
C ASP A 43 -12.21 2.78 11.80
N VAL A 44 -11.00 2.26 11.91
CA VAL A 44 -10.49 1.15 11.09
C VAL A 44 -11.35 -0.12 11.23
N ARG A 45 -12.08 -0.25 12.35
CA ARG A 45 -12.99 -1.37 12.63
C ARG A 45 -14.26 -1.34 11.79
N ASN A 46 -14.63 -0.18 11.27
CA ASN A 46 -15.89 0.07 10.58
C ASN A 46 -15.72 0.33 9.08
N ILE A 47 -14.49 0.26 8.56
CA ILE A 47 -14.22 0.35 7.13
C ILE A 47 -14.15 -1.04 6.49
N THR A 48 -14.24 -1.05 5.16
CA THR A 48 -13.88 -2.23 4.35
C THR A 48 -12.90 -1.80 3.26
N ILE A 49 -12.03 -2.72 2.84
CA ILE A 49 -11.14 -2.52 1.70
C ILE A 49 -11.48 -3.55 0.62
N ASP A 50 -11.99 -3.07 -0.51
CA ASP A 50 -12.32 -3.90 -1.66
C ASP A 50 -11.18 -3.92 -2.68
N GLY A 51 -11.22 -4.88 -3.61
CA GLY A 51 -10.25 -5.03 -4.71
C GLY A 51 -9.15 -6.06 -4.44
N LEU A 52 -9.21 -6.73 -3.29
CA LEU A 52 -8.27 -7.76 -2.86
C LEU A 52 -8.94 -9.13 -2.67
N GLU A 53 -10.23 -9.25 -2.95
CA GLU A 53 -10.99 -10.48 -2.80
C GLU A 53 -10.41 -11.60 -3.67
N GLY A 54 -10.25 -12.79 -3.09
CA GLY A 54 -9.74 -13.97 -3.79
C GLY A 54 -8.24 -13.94 -4.06
N THR A 55 -7.55 -12.82 -3.81
CA THR A 55 -6.09 -12.73 -3.96
C THR A 55 -5.36 -13.44 -2.82
N ARG A 56 -4.09 -13.75 -3.04
CA ARG A 56 -3.23 -14.38 -2.02
C ARG A 56 -2.41 -13.31 -1.31
N TYR A 57 -2.08 -13.54 -0.06
CA TYR A 57 -1.21 -12.64 0.70
C TYR A 57 -0.27 -13.38 1.63
N LEU A 58 0.89 -12.79 1.87
CA LEU A 58 1.81 -13.20 2.93
C LEU A 58 1.44 -12.45 4.20
N ASP A 59 1.14 -13.19 5.27
CA ASP A 59 0.75 -12.64 6.57
C ASP A 59 1.97 -12.54 7.49
N LYS A 60 2.56 -11.36 7.63
CA LYS A 60 3.76 -11.16 8.45
C LYS A 60 3.50 -11.33 9.94
N VAL A 61 2.29 -11.01 10.42
CA VAL A 61 1.88 -11.27 11.81
C VAL A 61 1.89 -12.77 12.08
N ALA A 62 1.49 -13.58 11.10
CA ALA A 62 1.55 -15.04 11.15
C ALA A 62 2.87 -15.64 10.62
N GLY A 63 3.98 -14.90 10.67
CA GLY A 63 5.30 -15.42 10.30
C GLY A 63 5.52 -15.61 8.80
N GLY A 64 4.78 -14.90 7.95
CA GLY A 64 4.88 -14.96 6.49
C GLY A 64 4.06 -16.07 5.84
N LEU A 65 3.09 -16.64 6.54
CA LEU A 65 2.22 -17.67 5.97
C LEU A 65 1.44 -17.15 4.76
N LEU A 66 1.41 -17.93 3.68
CA LEU A 66 0.59 -17.65 2.51
C LEU A 66 -0.87 -18.00 2.79
N LYS A 67 -1.76 -17.02 2.68
CA LYS A 67 -3.20 -17.15 2.90
C LYS A 67 -3.97 -16.60 1.69
N GLN A 68 -5.26 -16.89 1.63
CA GLN A 68 -6.17 -16.34 0.62
C GLN A 68 -7.19 -15.40 1.27
N GLN A 69 -7.40 -14.24 0.66
CA GLN A 69 -8.39 -13.27 1.12
C GLN A 69 -9.79 -13.71 0.69
N VAL A 70 -10.72 -13.69 1.64
CA VAL A 70 -12.14 -14.03 1.41
C VAL A 70 -12.96 -12.79 1.69
N GLY A 71 -13.69 -12.30 0.68
CA GLY A 71 -14.42 -11.04 0.76
C GLY A 71 -13.50 -9.84 1.02
N SER A 72 -14.11 -8.68 1.25
CA SER A 72 -13.41 -7.43 1.55
C SER A 72 -12.50 -7.58 2.76
N VAL A 73 -11.43 -6.79 2.81
CA VAL A 73 -10.57 -6.74 4.00
C VAL A 73 -11.28 -5.97 5.10
N THR A 74 -11.38 -6.59 6.27
CA THR A 74 -11.76 -5.98 7.54
C THR A 74 -10.61 -6.07 8.53
N ILE A 75 -10.57 -5.16 9.51
CA ILE A 75 -9.48 -5.05 10.48
C ILE A 75 -10.07 -5.00 11.89
N ASP A 76 -9.81 -6.05 12.66
CA ASP A 76 -10.23 -6.22 14.06
C ASP A 76 -9.05 -6.59 15.00
N ALA A 77 -7.84 -6.65 14.44
CA ALA A 77 -6.58 -6.97 15.10
C ALA A 77 -5.41 -6.42 14.26
N GLU A 78 -4.17 -6.66 14.71
CA GLU A 78 -2.97 -6.29 13.95
C GLU A 78 -2.98 -6.97 12.57
N VAL A 79 -2.72 -6.16 11.54
CA VAL A 79 -2.64 -6.61 10.15
C VAL A 79 -1.33 -6.10 9.57
N ASP A 80 -0.56 -7.01 8.98
CA ASP A 80 0.61 -6.71 8.15
C ASP A 80 0.65 -7.74 7.02
N ARG A 81 -0.02 -7.41 5.90
CA ARG A 81 -0.31 -8.35 4.81
C ARG A 81 0.26 -7.82 3.50
N ILE A 82 1.10 -8.60 2.85
CA ILE A 82 1.56 -8.34 1.48
C ILE A 82 0.71 -9.17 0.52
N TYR A 83 -0.25 -8.53 -0.12
CA TYR A 83 -1.04 -9.13 -1.20
C TYR A 83 -0.20 -9.18 -2.48
N ILE A 84 -0.15 -10.37 -3.09
CA ILE A 84 0.68 -10.66 -4.26
C ILE A 84 -0.18 -10.84 -5.51
N ASP A 85 0.43 -10.60 -6.68
CA ASP A 85 -0.23 -10.65 -7.99
C ASP A 85 -1.42 -9.68 -8.11
N THR A 86 -1.35 -8.51 -7.45
CA THR A 86 -2.44 -7.52 -7.42
C THR A 86 -2.21 -6.37 -8.39
N THR A 87 -3.19 -6.10 -9.24
CA THR A 87 -3.18 -4.95 -10.19
C THR A 87 -4.49 -4.17 -10.18
N ALA A 88 -5.51 -4.66 -9.46
CA ALA A 88 -6.79 -3.99 -9.32
C ALA A 88 -6.67 -2.72 -8.45
N ASP A 89 -7.59 -1.79 -8.66
CA ASP A 89 -7.80 -0.67 -7.75
C ASP A 89 -8.20 -1.20 -6.36
N CYS A 90 -7.71 -0.55 -5.30
CA CYS A 90 -8.22 -0.77 -3.94
C CYS A 90 -9.21 0.33 -3.57
N LEU A 91 -10.32 -0.05 -2.93
CA LEU A 91 -11.34 0.90 -2.49
C LEU A 91 -11.48 0.83 -0.97
N ILE A 92 -11.20 1.92 -0.26
CA ILE A 92 -11.48 2.03 1.17
C ILE A 92 -12.86 2.64 1.32
N ASN A 93 -13.85 1.84 1.76
CA ASN A 93 -15.19 2.33 2.05
C ASN A 93 -15.25 2.78 3.51
N ASP A 94 -15.62 4.04 3.74
CA ASP A 94 -15.77 4.64 5.07
C ASP A 94 -17.20 5.18 5.24
N PRO A 95 -18.13 4.35 5.76
CA PRO A 95 -19.51 4.76 5.96
C PRO A 95 -19.69 5.92 6.93
N ALA A 96 -18.86 6.05 7.96
CA ALA A 96 -19.05 7.13 8.94
C ALA A 96 -18.64 8.50 8.39
N LEU A 97 -17.64 8.54 7.50
CA LEU A 97 -17.28 9.74 6.74
C LEU A 97 -18.06 9.91 5.43
N GLN A 98 -18.98 8.99 5.10
CA GLN A 98 -19.79 9.01 3.88
C GLN A 98 -18.94 9.17 2.61
N ARG A 99 -17.80 8.47 2.56
CA ARG A 99 -16.85 8.54 1.45
C ARG A 99 -16.24 7.19 1.11
N ARG A 100 -15.71 7.11 -0.10
CA ARG A 100 -14.85 6.05 -0.60
C ARG A 100 -13.53 6.65 -1.06
N LEU A 101 -12.41 6.04 -0.67
CA LEU A 101 -11.10 6.36 -1.22
C LEU A 101 -10.76 5.34 -2.29
N ARG A 102 -10.47 5.80 -3.51
CA ARG A 102 -9.98 4.95 -4.61
C ARG A 102 -8.48 5.07 -4.71
N ILE A 103 -7.80 3.92 -4.78
CA ILE A 103 -6.37 3.80 -4.96
C ILE A 103 -6.12 3.04 -6.25
N GLN A 104 -5.63 3.74 -7.27
CA GLN A 104 -5.27 3.17 -8.55
C GLN A 104 -3.75 3.08 -8.64
N LYS A 105 -3.21 1.97 -9.14
CA LYS A 105 -1.76 1.77 -9.17
C LYS A 105 -1.27 1.20 -10.49
N LYS A 106 -0.03 1.53 -10.86
CA LYS A 106 0.71 0.97 -12.00
C LYS A 106 2.16 0.75 -11.61
N GLY A 107 2.80 -0.22 -12.25
CA GLY A 107 4.18 -0.59 -11.95
C GLY A 107 4.37 -1.29 -10.59
N SER A 108 3.28 -1.77 -9.97
CA SER A 108 3.31 -2.64 -8.80
C SER A 108 2.41 -3.85 -9.00
N GLY A 109 2.96 -5.03 -8.75
CA GLY A 109 2.26 -6.31 -8.64
C GLY A 109 1.93 -6.69 -7.20
N SER A 110 2.21 -5.84 -6.22
CA SER A 110 1.85 -6.07 -4.81
C SER A 110 1.12 -4.90 -4.15
N THR A 111 0.29 -5.21 -3.16
CA THR A 111 -0.40 -4.25 -2.30
C THR A 111 -0.13 -4.62 -0.84
N VAL A 112 0.29 -3.67 -0.01
CA VAL A 112 0.41 -3.91 1.43
C VAL A 112 -0.82 -3.33 2.12
N VAL A 113 -1.43 -4.11 3.02
CA VAL A 113 -2.39 -3.56 3.99
C VAL A 113 -1.78 -3.68 5.37
N TRP A 114 -1.73 -2.56 6.09
CA TRP A 114 -1.15 -2.52 7.42
C TRP A 114 -1.98 -1.68 8.39
N ASN A 115 -2.18 -2.22 9.58
CA ASN A 115 -2.63 -1.51 10.77
C ASN A 115 -1.95 -2.15 11.99
N PRO A 116 -1.24 -1.37 12.82
CA PRO A 116 -0.47 -1.91 13.94
C PRO A 116 -1.36 -2.49 15.05
N TRP A 117 -2.61 -2.05 15.14
CA TRP A 117 -3.45 -2.27 16.30
C TRP A 117 -2.83 -1.74 17.61
N SER A 118 -3.54 -1.93 18.72
CA SER A 118 -3.20 -1.30 20.01
C SER A 118 -1.80 -1.67 20.52
N ALA A 119 -1.49 -2.97 20.61
CA ALA A 119 -0.25 -3.44 21.23
C ALA A 119 1.00 -2.93 20.50
N LYS A 120 1.01 -2.99 19.17
CA LYS A 120 2.13 -2.48 18.36
C LYS A 120 2.17 -0.96 18.36
N ALA A 121 1.03 -0.28 18.22
CA ALA A 121 0.97 1.18 18.22
C ALA A 121 1.55 1.79 19.51
N HIS A 122 1.24 1.20 20.67
CA HIS A 122 1.82 1.62 21.96
C HIS A 122 3.35 1.52 22.00
N THR A 123 3.95 0.58 21.26
CA THR A 123 5.42 0.47 21.18
C THR A 123 6.06 1.46 20.22
N MET A 124 5.31 2.00 19.25
CA MET A 124 5.80 2.96 18.25
C MET A 124 5.84 4.39 18.80
N GLY A 125 4.85 4.75 19.62
CA GLY A 125 4.81 6.04 20.33
C GLY A 125 4.47 7.28 19.49
N ASP A 126 4.38 7.15 18.17
CA ASP A 126 4.06 8.23 17.22
C ASP A 126 2.56 8.34 16.86
N LEU A 127 1.77 7.29 17.15
CA LEU A 127 0.33 7.25 16.89
C LEU A 127 -0.54 7.68 18.09
N GLY A 128 0.06 7.98 19.25
CA GLY A 128 -0.71 8.14 20.49
C GLY A 128 -1.44 6.86 20.89
N ASP A 129 -2.35 6.96 21.87
CA ASP A 129 -3.02 5.77 22.44
C ASP A 129 -3.99 5.11 21.44
N ASP A 130 -4.75 5.91 20.69
CA ASP A 130 -5.84 5.44 19.82
C ASP A 130 -5.66 5.80 18.33
N GLY A 131 -4.52 6.37 17.93
CA GLY A 131 -4.34 6.81 16.53
C GLY A 131 -4.37 5.68 15.51
N TYR A 132 -4.09 4.44 15.92
CA TYR A 132 -4.26 3.26 15.07
C TYR A 132 -5.72 3.05 14.63
N LEU A 133 -6.70 3.53 15.39
CA LEU A 133 -8.12 3.44 15.00
C LEU A 133 -8.44 4.40 13.85
N GLN A 134 -7.68 5.48 13.68
CA GLN A 134 -7.99 6.52 12.70
C GLN A 134 -7.16 6.41 11.43
N MET A 135 -6.43 5.31 11.26
CA MET A 135 -5.59 5.10 10.09
C MET A 135 -5.66 3.68 9.55
N VAL A 136 -5.40 3.55 8.24
CA VAL A 136 -5.01 2.30 7.62
C VAL A 136 -3.98 2.58 6.54
N CYS A 137 -2.97 1.73 6.43
CA CYS A 137 -2.04 1.78 5.31
C CYS A 137 -2.57 0.87 4.20
N VAL A 138 -2.67 1.42 3.00
CA VAL A 138 -2.88 0.66 1.77
C VAL A 138 -1.84 1.11 0.76
N GLU A 139 -0.81 0.30 0.60
CA GLU A 139 0.43 0.72 -0.05
C GLU A 139 0.53 0.07 -1.43
N SER A 140 0.91 0.87 -2.43
CA SER A 140 1.33 0.34 -3.73
C SER A 140 2.81 0.00 -3.64
N ALA A 141 3.19 -1.25 -3.90
CA ALA A 141 4.55 -1.71 -3.66
C ALA A 141 5.06 -2.70 -4.73
N ASN A 142 6.39 -2.75 -4.84
CA ASN A 142 7.16 -3.84 -5.40
C ASN A 142 7.80 -4.59 -4.22
N ALA A 143 7.08 -5.58 -3.68
CA ALA A 143 7.42 -6.29 -2.44
C ALA A 143 7.28 -7.81 -2.58
N ALA A 144 7.88 -8.56 -1.65
CA ALA A 144 8.01 -10.01 -1.72
C ALA A 144 8.64 -10.44 -3.05
N ASP A 145 7.94 -11.24 -3.84
CA ASP A 145 8.45 -11.74 -5.13
C ASP A 145 8.31 -10.72 -6.28
N ASP A 146 7.63 -9.58 -6.07
CA ASP A 146 7.48 -8.49 -7.05
C ASP A 146 8.71 -7.57 -7.06
N LEU A 147 9.92 -8.15 -7.12
CA LEU A 147 11.17 -7.39 -7.23
C LEU A 147 11.38 -6.90 -8.67
N VAL A 148 11.88 -5.68 -8.82
CA VAL A 148 12.15 -5.08 -10.13
C VAL A 148 13.64 -5.11 -10.42
N THR A 149 14.04 -5.77 -11.51
CA THR A 149 15.43 -5.75 -12.01
C THR A 149 15.58 -4.76 -13.17
N LEU A 150 16.48 -3.79 -13.02
CA LEU A 150 16.76 -2.75 -14.01
C LEU A 150 18.14 -2.92 -14.62
N ALA A 151 18.19 -3.01 -15.95
CA ALA A 151 19.42 -2.92 -16.74
C ALA A 151 20.05 -1.51 -16.65
N PRO A 152 21.34 -1.36 -17.00
CA PRO A 152 21.97 -0.04 -17.15
C PRO A 152 21.13 0.91 -18.01
N GLY A 153 20.84 2.11 -17.49
CA GLY A 153 20.03 3.13 -18.15
C GLY A 153 18.51 2.89 -18.12
N ALA A 154 18.04 1.75 -17.61
CA ALA A 154 16.62 1.48 -17.47
C ALA A 154 16.01 2.22 -16.27
N HIS A 155 14.70 2.47 -16.34
CA HIS A 155 13.94 3.11 -15.28
C HIS A 155 12.66 2.33 -14.97
N HIS A 156 12.20 2.43 -13.72
CA HIS A 156 10.91 1.90 -13.28
C HIS A 156 10.04 3.01 -12.71
N HIS A 157 8.76 2.97 -13.04
CA HIS A 157 7.74 3.86 -12.49
C HIS A 157 6.85 3.09 -11.53
N LEU A 158 6.79 3.53 -10.27
CA LEU A 158 5.72 3.18 -9.34
C LEU A 158 4.74 4.35 -9.29
N TRP A 159 3.66 4.23 -10.06
CA TRP A 159 2.64 5.26 -10.18
C TRP A 159 1.41 4.91 -9.37
N VAL A 160 0.83 5.92 -8.73
CA VAL A 160 -0.41 5.81 -7.98
C VAL A 160 -1.28 7.05 -8.13
N ARG A 161 -2.60 6.84 -8.09
CA ARG A 161 -3.61 7.89 -8.01
C ARG A 161 -4.57 7.62 -6.86
N TYR A 162 -4.75 8.64 -6.02
CA TYR A 162 -5.70 8.66 -4.92
C TYR A 162 -6.86 9.60 -5.25
N GLY A 163 -8.08 9.07 -5.19
CA GLY A 163 -9.32 9.82 -5.37
C GLY A 163 -10.25 9.67 -4.17
N VAL A 164 -11.07 10.69 -3.94
CA VAL A 164 -12.16 10.65 -2.96
C VAL A 164 -13.48 10.69 -3.71
N GLU A 165 -14.35 9.72 -3.44
CA GLU A 165 -15.66 9.53 -4.05
C GLU A 165 -16.73 9.58 -2.95
N PRO A 166 -17.95 10.05 -3.25
CA PRO A 166 -19.10 9.83 -2.36
C PRO A 166 -19.41 8.33 -2.27
N LEU A 167 -19.93 7.89 -1.12
CA LEU A 167 -20.38 6.51 -0.91
C LEU A 167 -21.76 6.24 -1.52
#